data_AF-A0AAU1CCX9-F1
#
_entry.id   AF-A0AAU1CCX9-F1
#
_cell.length_a   1.000
_cell.length_b   1.000
_cell.length_c   1.000
_cell.angle_alpha   90.00
_cell.angle_beta   90.00
_cell.angle_gamma   90.00
#
_symmetry.space_group_name_H-M   'P 1'
#
loop_
_entity.id
_entity.type
_entity.pdbx_description
1 polymer ?
#
loop_
_entity_poly.entity_id
_entity_poly.type
_entity_poly.pdbx_seq_one_letter_code
_entity_poly.pdbx_strand_id
1 'polypeptide(L)'
;MATRRVTCWIAVCDVCGGSATEEGGVPHLDSPIEAIGFATAWGDNSVGWTLTPDGRLVCDAVYDRAHEAVHEAAGKRIPEPGRDAMSVTFTTA
;
A
#
# COMPACT_ATOMS: atom_id res chain seq x y z
N MET A 1 28.65 26.44 -0.94
CA MET A 1 27.65 25.48 -1.43
C MET A 1 26.38 26.23 -1.75
N ALA A 2 25.79 26.01 -2.93
CA ALA A 2 24.52 26.61 -3.29
C ALA A 2 23.38 25.68 -2.84
N THR A 3 22.42 26.21 -2.10
CA THR A 3 21.22 25.48 -1.65
C THR A 3 19.99 26.26 -2.04
N ARG A 4 18.90 25.56 -2.39
CA ARG A 4 17.59 26.17 -2.62
C ARG A 4 16.53 25.47 -1.77
N ARG A 5 15.52 26.21 -1.32
CA ARG A 5 14.32 25.64 -0.69
C ARG A 5 13.36 25.20 -1.79
N VAL A 6 12.82 23.99 -1.67
CA VAL A 6 11.75 23.47 -2.52
C VAL A 6 10.58 23.02 -1.64
N THR A 7 9.37 23.13 -2.19
CA THR A 7 8.16 22.55 -1.61
C THR A 7 7.73 21.42 -2.54
N CYS A 8 7.35 20.28 -1.99
CA CYS A 8 7.08 19.04 -2.72
C CYS A 8 6.03 18.20 -1.98
N TRP A 9 5.56 17.15 -2.64
CA TRP A 9 4.60 16.18 -2.12
C TRP A 9 5.24 14.81 -1.97
N ILE A 10 4.92 14.13 -0.87
CA ILE A 10 5.31 12.75 -0.61
C ILE A 10 4.04 11.95 -0.31
N ALA A 11 4.00 10.70 -0.74
CA ALA A 11 2.91 9.80 -0.37
C ALA A 11 3.14 9.29 1.06
N VAL A 12 2.09 9.33 1.88
CA VAL A 12 2.10 8.92 3.28
C VAL A 12 0.90 8.01 3.55
N CYS A 13 1.12 6.95 4.32
CA CYS A 13 0.09 6.01 4.70
C CYS A 13 -0.83 6.64 5.75
N ASP A 14 -2.13 6.64 5.49
CA ASP A 14 -3.13 7.16 6.43
C ASP A 14 -3.28 6.31 7.71
N VAL A 15 -2.75 5.09 7.72
CA VAL A 15 -2.81 4.18 8.89
C VAL A 15 -1.58 4.33 9.77
N CYS A 16 -0.37 4.22 9.21
CA CYS A 16 0.87 4.19 9.99
C CYS A 16 1.75 5.44 9.85
N GLY A 17 1.42 6.37 8.96
CA GLY A 17 2.24 7.56 8.69
C GLY A 17 3.57 7.28 7.99
N GLY A 18 3.84 6.02 7.60
CA GLY A 18 5.01 5.67 6.80
C GLY A 18 4.91 6.28 5.41
N SER A 19 6.03 6.70 4.83
CA SER A 19 6.10 7.24 3.47
C SER A 19 6.34 6.15 2.43
N ALA A 20 5.92 6.37 1.18
CA ALA A 20 6.32 5.50 0.09
C ALA A 20 7.83 5.61 -0.10
N THR A 21 8.51 4.46 -0.11
CA THR A 21 9.96 4.38 -0.31
C THR A 21 10.27 3.53 -1.54
N GLU A 22 11.20 4.00 -2.35
CA GLU A 22 11.78 3.26 -3.47
C GLU A 22 13.30 3.31 -3.35
N GLU A 23 13.97 2.17 -3.50
CA GLU A 23 15.43 2.05 -3.57
C GLU A 23 16.22 2.88 -2.53
N GLY A 24 15.71 2.95 -1.29
CA GLY A 24 16.38 3.65 -0.19
C GLY A 24 16.09 5.14 -0.06
N GLY A 25 15.12 5.69 -0.81
CA GLY A 25 14.69 7.08 -0.74
C GLY A 25 13.17 7.27 -0.68
N VAL A 26 12.75 8.45 -0.21
CA VAL A 26 11.35 8.92 -0.30
C VAL A 26 11.23 9.80 -1.54
N PRO A 27 10.38 9.49 -2.51
CA PRO A 27 10.19 10.33 -3.70
C PRO A 27 9.49 11.66 -3.37
N HIS A 28 10.06 12.77 -3.83
CA HIS A 28 9.54 14.13 -3.69
C HIS A 28 8.97 14.59 -5.03
N LEU A 29 7.65 14.69 -5.15
CA LEU A 29 6.95 14.99 -6.41
C LEU A 29 6.32 16.38 -6.42
N ASP A 30 5.92 16.86 -7.59
CA ASP A 30 5.46 18.24 -7.79
C ASP A 30 3.96 18.40 -7.49
N SER A 31 3.20 17.30 -7.43
CA SER A 31 1.77 17.32 -7.10
C SER A 31 1.30 16.16 -6.22
N PRO A 32 0.16 16.31 -5.51
CA PRO A 32 -0.45 15.21 -4.75
C PRO A 32 -0.85 14.02 -5.63
N ILE A 33 -1.35 14.30 -6.84
CA ILE A 33 -1.81 13.26 -7.78
C ILE A 33 -0.63 12.41 -8.24
N GLU A 34 0.52 13.03 -8.53
CA GLU A 34 1.73 12.28 -8.86
C GLU A 34 2.21 11.46 -7.67
N ALA A 35 2.15 11.98 -6.43
CA ALA A 35 2.56 11.24 -5.23
C ALA A 35 1.68 9.99 -5.02
N ILE A 36 0.36 10.14 -5.13
CA ILE A 36 -0.59 9.03 -5.06
C ILE A 36 -0.37 8.06 -6.22
N GLY A 37 -0.22 8.59 -7.44
CA GLY A 37 0.07 7.82 -8.65
C GLY A 37 1.32 6.97 -8.45
N PHE A 38 2.42 7.56 -8.00
CA PHE A 38 3.66 6.86 -7.69
C PHE A 38 3.45 5.72 -6.67
N ALA A 39 2.79 5.98 -5.55
CA ALA A 39 2.57 4.97 -4.51
C ALA A 39 1.70 3.80 -4.99
N THR A 40 0.81 4.04 -5.95
CA THR A 40 -0.14 3.07 -6.50
C THR A 40 0.30 2.46 -7.84
N ALA A 41 1.34 3.00 -8.50
CA ALA A 41 1.71 2.73 -9.89
C ALA A 41 2.27 1.33 -10.18
N TRP A 42 2.37 0.45 -9.18
CA TRP A 42 2.95 -0.89 -9.34
C TRP A 42 2.06 -1.83 -10.17
N GLY A 43 0.96 -1.33 -10.73
CA GLY A 43 0.31 -1.82 -11.96
C GLY A 43 -0.46 -3.13 -11.83
N ASP A 44 -0.19 -3.87 -10.77
CA ASP A 44 -0.93 -5.03 -10.34
C ASP A 44 -1.64 -4.67 -9.04
N ASN A 45 -2.96 -4.87 -8.99
CA ASN A 45 -3.73 -4.65 -7.78
C ASN A 45 -3.20 -5.49 -6.61
N SER A 46 -2.37 -6.51 -6.84
CA SER A 46 -1.70 -7.30 -5.80
C SER A 46 -0.43 -6.66 -5.20
N VAL A 47 0.22 -5.70 -5.88
CA VAL A 47 1.47 -5.06 -5.43
C VAL A 47 1.39 -3.53 -5.52
N GLY A 48 1.76 -2.82 -4.45
CA GLY A 48 1.68 -1.35 -4.37
C GLY A 48 0.63 -0.83 -3.39
N TRP A 49 0.63 0.44 -3.05
CA TRP A 49 -0.28 0.95 -2.03
C TRP A 49 -1.74 0.92 -2.48
N THR A 50 -2.67 0.81 -1.54
CA THR A 50 -4.11 0.84 -1.81
C THR A 50 -4.64 2.26 -1.69
N LEU A 51 -5.21 2.79 -2.77
CA LEU A 51 -6.06 3.96 -2.74
C LEU A 51 -7.52 3.51 -2.62
N THR A 52 -8.15 3.82 -1.51
CA THR A 52 -9.55 3.44 -1.25
C THR A 52 -10.53 4.39 -1.95
N PRO A 53 -11.79 3.98 -2.17
CA PRO A 53 -12.82 4.86 -2.75
C PRO A 53 -13.10 6.12 -1.93
N ASP A 54 -12.89 6.08 -0.61
CA ASP A 54 -13.00 7.23 0.29
C ASP A 54 -11.74 8.12 0.31
N GLY A 55 -10.75 7.82 -0.53
CA GLY A 55 -9.55 8.66 -0.73
C GLY A 55 -8.41 8.42 0.25
N ARG A 56 -8.48 7.35 1.07
CA ARG A 56 -7.37 6.95 1.94
C ARG A 56 -6.31 6.20 1.14
N LEU A 57 -5.06 6.47 1.46
CA LEU A 57 -3.89 5.87 0.87
C LEU A 57 -3.20 4.99 1.93
N VAL A 58 -3.15 3.67 1.71
CA VAL A 58 -2.66 2.69 2.69
C VAL A 58 -1.53 1.85 2.12
N CYS A 59 -0.42 1.79 2.87
CA CYS A 59 0.77 1.07 2.44
C CYS A 59 0.59 -0.45 2.49
N ASP A 60 1.26 -1.13 1.57
CA ASP A 60 1.13 -2.58 1.35
C ASP A 60 2.27 -3.38 2.00
N ALA A 61 3.25 -2.70 2.60
CA ALA A 61 4.43 -3.34 3.21
C ALA A 61 4.19 -3.79 4.66
N VAL A 62 3.12 -3.32 5.31
CA VAL A 62 2.80 -3.62 6.71
C VAL A 62 1.68 -4.66 6.75
N TYR A 63 1.91 -5.74 7.49
CA TYR A 63 0.97 -6.86 7.66
C TYR A 63 0.39 -6.85 9.07
N ASP A 64 -0.49 -5.88 9.34
CA ASP A 64 -1.28 -5.81 10.56
C ASP A 64 -2.77 -5.74 10.24
N ARG A 65 -3.61 -5.99 11.26
CA ARG A 65 -5.06 -6.04 11.09
C ARG A 65 -5.66 -4.73 10.53
N ALA A 66 -5.06 -3.58 10.80
CA ALA A 66 -5.57 -2.29 10.33
C ALA A 66 -5.30 -2.09 8.83
N HIS A 67 -4.11 -2.46 8.36
CA HIS A 67 -3.77 -2.46 6.93
C HIS A 67 -4.56 -3.53 6.18
N GLU A 68 -4.61 -4.77 6.70
CA GLU A 68 -5.36 -5.87 6.07
C GLU A 68 -6.83 -5.51 5.86
N ALA A 69 -7.49 -4.96 6.87
CA ALA A 69 -8.91 -4.59 6.76
C ALA A 69 -9.18 -3.59 5.62
N VAL A 70 -8.23 -2.69 5.34
CA VAL A 70 -8.35 -1.75 4.23
C VAL A 70 -8.11 -2.45 2.89
N HIS A 71 -7.08 -3.30 2.80
CA HIS A 71 -6.78 -4.05 1.57
C HIS A 71 -7.88 -5.06 1.21
N GLU A 72 -8.46 -5.74 2.19
CA GLU A 72 -9.61 -6.64 2.02
C GLU A 72 -10.84 -5.88 1.53
N ALA A 73 -11.18 -4.75 2.16
CA ALA A 73 -12.31 -3.92 1.76
C ALA A 73 -12.15 -3.35 0.34
N ALA A 74 -10.90 -3.13 -0.10
CA ALA A 74 -10.57 -2.71 -1.46
C ALA A 74 -10.46 -3.89 -2.46
N GLY A 75 -10.68 -5.13 -2.02
CA GLY A 75 -10.61 -6.33 -2.86
C GLY A 75 -9.19 -6.74 -3.27
N LYS A 76 -8.15 -6.19 -2.64
CA LYS A 76 -6.74 -6.44 -2.95
C LYS A 76 -6.21 -7.73 -2.29
N ARG A 77 -6.59 -7.98 -1.04
CA ARG A 77 -6.16 -9.16 -0.25
C ARG A 77 -7.34 -10.05 0.11
N ILE A 78 -8.11 -10.44 -0.91
CA ILE A 78 -9.14 -11.46 -0.70
C ILE A 78 -8.40 -12.69 -0.14
N PRO A 79 -8.83 -13.24 1.02
CA PRO A 79 -8.19 -14.40 1.62
C PRO A 79 -8.56 -15.63 0.79
N GLU A 80 -7.98 -15.72 -0.41
CA GLU A 80 -7.85 -16.99 -1.08
C GLU A 80 -6.78 -17.78 -0.33
N PRO A 81 -6.98 -19.08 -0.10
CA PRO A 81 -5.90 -19.94 0.33
C PRO A 81 -4.74 -19.70 -0.64
N GLY A 82 -3.63 -19.14 -0.14
CA GLY A 82 -2.44 -18.93 -0.97
C GLY A 82 -2.04 -20.25 -1.64
N ARG A 83 -1.23 -20.21 -2.69
CA ARG A 83 -0.80 -21.45 -3.40
C ARG A 83 -0.26 -22.55 -2.46
N ASP A 84 0.24 -22.14 -1.29
CA ASP A 84 0.84 -22.99 -0.26
C ASP A 84 -0.09 -23.27 0.93
N ALA A 85 -1.36 -22.85 0.86
CA ALA A 85 -2.34 -23.07 1.91
C ALA A 85 -2.80 -24.53 1.93
N MET A 86 -2.73 -25.14 3.11
CA MET A 86 -3.12 -26.53 3.32
C MET A 86 -4.55 -26.59 3.87
N SER A 87 -5.41 -27.41 3.26
CA SER A 87 -6.73 -27.73 3.80
C SER A 87 -6.68 -29.04 4.60
N VAL A 88 -7.35 -29.07 5.75
CA VAL A 88 -7.52 -30.28 6.58
C VAL A 88 -9.00 -30.57 6.66
N THR A 89 -9.41 -31.75 6.19
CA THR A 89 -10.81 -32.20 6.24
C THR A 89 -10.95 -33.26 7.33
N PHE A 90 -11.85 -33.04 8.28
CA PHE A 90 -12.19 -34.03 9.30
C PHE A 90 -13.37 -34.88 8.80
N THR A 91 -13.19 -36.20 8.79
CA THR A 91 -14.30 -37.15 8.59
C THR A 91 -14.85 -37.54 9.95
N THR A 92 -16.12 -37.22 10.21
CA THR A 92 -16.85 -37.76 11.37
C THR A 92 -17.13 -39.24 11.15
N ALA A 93 -16.77 -40.07 12.15
CA ALA A 93 -17.09 -41.49 12.22
C ALA A 93 -18.55 -41.73 12.62
#